data_AF-A0A535ISZ6-F1
#
_entry.id   AF-A0A535ISZ6-F1
#
_cell.length_a   1.000
_cell.length_b   1.000
_cell.length_c   1.000
_cell.angle_alpha   90.00
_cell.angle_beta   90.00
_cell.angle_gamma   90.00
#
_symmetry.space_group_name_H-M   'P 1'
#
loop_
_entity.id
_entity.type
_entity.pdbx_description
1 polymer ?
#
loop_
_entity_poly.entity_id
_entity_poly.type
_entity_poly.pdbx_seq_one_letter_code
_entity_poly.pdbx_strand_id
1 'polypeptide(L)' 'MLGQTPALLYSRFEKKQFAHDLEQIRNGKEYTGLWKGRRKDGTPLTILASVSVIKDGSGNKVGAIAANRDMDGLEE' A
#
# COMPACT_ATOMS: atom_id res chain seq x y z
N MET A 1 -7.22 5.20 -9.62
CA MET A 1 -8.17 6.31 -9.79
C MET A 1 -7.82 7.39 -8.79
N LEU A 2 -7.74 8.64 -9.21
CA LEU A 2 -7.47 9.76 -8.29
C LEU A 2 -8.68 9.98 -7.37
N GLY A 3 -8.44 10.39 -6.13
CA GLY A 3 -9.48 10.63 -5.12
C GLY A 3 -10.16 9.38 -4.55
N GLN A 4 -9.78 8.19 -5.01
CA GLN A 4 -10.32 6.92 -4.54
C GLN A 4 -9.37 6.26 -3.55
N THR A 5 -9.91 5.38 -2.69
CA THR A 5 -9.08 4.60 -1.76
C THR A 5 -8.08 3.70 -2.53
N PRO A 6 -6.79 3.66 -2.12
CA PRO A 6 -5.80 2.74 -2.69
C PRO A 6 -6.21 1.27 -2.57
N ALA A 7 -7.11 0.94 -1.63
CA ALA A 7 -7.63 -0.42 -1.45
C ALA A 7 -8.29 -1.01 -2.70
N LEU A 8 -8.69 -0.19 -3.67
CA LEU A 8 -9.21 -0.67 -4.95
C LEU A 8 -8.18 -1.41 -5.80
N LEU A 9 -6.88 -1.17 -5.59
CA LEU A 9 -5.80 -1.79 -6.35
C LEU A 9 -5.45 -3.22 -5.86
N TYR A 10 -5.95 -3.60 -4.68
CA TYR A 10 -5.56 -4.84 -4.01
C TYR A 10 -6.68 -5.87 -4.06
N SER A 11 -6.29 -7.15 -4.11
CA SER A 11 -7.23 -8.23 -4.39
C SER A 11 -8.24 -8.42 -3.26
N ARG A 12 -9.43 -8.96 -3.59
CA ARG A 12 -10.44 -9.31 -2.58
C ARG A 12 -9.98 -10.45 -1.65
N PHE A 13 -8.92 -11.16 -2.03
CA PHE A 13 -8.45 -12.40 -1.42
C PHE A 13 -7.45 -12.18 -0.27
N GLU A 14 -6.82 -11.00 -0.16
CA GLU A 14 -5.87 -10.67 0.93
C GLU A 14 -6.32 -9.50 1.81
N LYS A 15 -7.64 -9.27 1.87
CA LYS A 15 -8.22 -8.11 2.56
C LYS A 15 -7.79 -7.94 4.02
N LYS A 16 -7.50 -9.02 4.74
CA LYS A 16 -7.21 -8.94 6.18
C LYS A 16 -5.85 -8.30 6.46
N GLN A 17 -4.78 -8.81 5.85
CA GLN A 17 -3.43 -8.26 6.04
C GLN A 17 -3.36 -6.83 5.53
N PHE A 18 -3.84 -6.60 4.31
CA PHE A 18 -3.80 -5.27 3.72
C PHE A 18 -4.65 -4.25 4.51
N ALA A 19 -5.84 -4.62 4.99
CA ALA A 19 -6.64 -3.73 5.84
C ALA A 19 -5.96 -3.45 7.18
N HIS A 20 -5.32 -4.45 7.79
CA HIS A 20 -4.54 -4.28 9.00
C HIS A 20 -3.37 -3.31 8.77
N ASP A 21 -2.60 -3.49 7.70
CA ASP A 21 -1.48 -2.60 7.35
C ASP A 21 -1.97 -1.16 7.14
N LEU A 22 -3.07 -0.97 6.41
CA LEU A 22 -3.67 0.36 6.23
C LEU A 22 -4.12 1.00 7.54
N GLU A 23 -4.67 0.21 8.47
CA GLU A 23 -5.03 0.70 9.80
C GLU A 23 -3.78 1.13 10.59
N GLN A 24 -2.71 0.33 10.56
CA GLN A 24 -1.44 0.69 11.19
C GLN A 24 -0.85 1.99 10.60
N ILE A 25 -0.88 2.15 9.28
CA ILE A 25 -0.44 3.36 8.58
C ILE A 25 -1.28 4.57 8.99
N ARG A 26 -2.61 4.43 9.03
CA ARG A 26 -3.51 5.50 9.51
C ARG A 26 -3.22 5.89 10.96
N ASN A 27 -2.83 4.93 11.78
CA ASN A 27 -2.44 5.18 13.17
C ASN A 27 -1.07 5.88 13.29
N GLY A 28 -0.29 5.95 12.22
CA GLY A 28 0.97 6.67 12.16
C GLY A 28 2.21 5.79 12.03
N LYS A 29 2.04 4.47 11.86
CA LYS A 29 3.15 3.55 11.66
C LYS A 29 3.62 3.60 10.20
N GLU A 30 4.92 3.50 10.02
CA GLU A 30 5.48 3.24 8.69
C GLU A 30 5.30 1.78 8.33
N TYR A 31 5.32 1.48 7.03
CA TYR A 31 5.18 0.12 6.52
C TYR A 31 6.24 -0.16 5.45
N THR A 32 6.85 -1.34 5.50
CA THR A 32 7.61 -1.91 4.40
C THR A 32 7.29 -3.39 4.30
N GLY A 33 6.89 -3.85 3.11
CA GLY A 33 6.51 -5.25 2.93
C GLY A 33 5.90 -5.56 1.57
N LEU A 34 5.49 -6.81 1.41
CA LEU A 34 4.89 -7.31 0.18
C LEU A 34 3.37 -7.23 0.23
N TRP A 35 2.77 -6.71 -0.83
CA TRP A 35 1.34 -6.73 -1.08
C TRP A 35 1.02 -7.43 -2.40
N LYS A 36 -0.07 -8.21 -2.43
CA LYS A 36 -0.61 -8.77 -3.67
C LYS A 36 -1.62 -7.80 -4.28
N GLY A 37 -1.17 -7.08 -5.29
CA GLY A 37 -1.96 -6.17 -6.11
C GLY A 37 -2.56 -6.85 -7.34
N ARG A 38 -3.19 -6.05 -8.20
CA ARG A 38 -3.56 -6.43 -9.56
C ARG A 38 -3.29 -5.30 -10.53
N ARG A 39 -2.85 -5.68 -11.73
CA ARG A 39 -2.75 -4.78 -12.88
C ARG A 39 -4.15 -4.38 -13.37
N LYS A 40 -4.19 -3.37 -14.23
CA LYS A 40 -5.45 -2.82 -14.78
C LYS A 40 -6.28 -3.86 -15.54
N ASP A 41 -5.61 -4.81 -16.18
CA ASP A 41 -6.21 -5.93 -16.93
C ASP A 41 -6.68 -7.08 -16.02
N GLY A 42 -6.43 -6.99 -14.70
CA GLY A 42 -6.80 -8.00 -13.71
C GLY A 42 -5.68 -8.99 -13.38
N THR A 43 -4.54 -8.97 -14.09
CA THR A 43 -3.42 -9.88 -13.85
C THR A 43 -2.86 -9.67 -12.43
N PRO A 44 -2.63 -10.75 -11.64
CA PRO A 44 -1.98 -10.65 -10.32
C PRO A 44 -0.63 -9.95 -10.40
N LEU A 45 -0.25 -9.28 -9.31
CA LEU A 45 0.99 -8.53 -9.20
C LEU A 45 1.54 -8.63 -7.77
N THR A 46 2.82 -8.93 -7.60
CA THR A 46 3.51 -8.77 -6.31
C THR A 46 4.17 -7.39 -6.23
N ILE A 47 3.85 -6.62 -5.20
CA ILE A 47 4.39 -5.27 -4.98
C ILE A 47 5.21 -5.27 -3.71
N LEU A 48 6.45 -4.80 -3.77
CA LEU A 48 7.18 -4.34 -2.59
C LEU A 48 6.82 -2.89 -2.34
N ALA A 49 6.08 -2.65 -1.26
CA ALA A 49 5.62 -1.32 -0.86
C ALA A 49 6.45 -0.81 0.31
N SER A 50 6.81 0.48 0.26
CA SER A 50 7.34 1.24 1.39
C SER A 50 6.48 2.50 1.56
N VAL A 51 5.91 2.69 2.76
CA VAL A 51 4.93 3.73 3.06
C VAL A 51 5.36 4.52 4.29
N SER A 52 5.42 5.84 4.13
CA SER A 52 5.71 6.79 5.21
C SER A 52 4.53 7.73 5.43
N VAL A 53 4.32 8.13 6.68
CA VAL A 53 3.24 9.04 7.06
C VAL A 53 3.74 10.48 6.99
N ILE A 54 3.03 11.33 6.25
CA ILE A 54 3.33 12.75 6.13
C ILE A 54 2.71 13.48 7.32
N LYS A 55 3.52 14.31 7.98
CA LYS A 55 3.12 15.16 9.10
C LYS A 55 3.29 16.63 8.75
N ASP A 56 2.43 17.48 9.28
CA ASP A 56 2.63 18.93 9.23
C ASP A 56 3.71 19.40 10.23
N GLY A 57 3.98 20.71 10.27
CA GLY A 57 4.96 21.30 11.19
C GLY A 57 4.61 21.17 12.68
N SER A 58 3.37 20.83 13.02
CA SER A 58 2.91 20.57 14.39
C SER A 58 2.90 19.07 14.74
N GLY A 59 3.29 18.21 13.79
CA GLY A 59 3.33 16.76 13.97
C GLY A 59 1.99 16.05 13.69
N ASN A 60 0.95 16.75 13.23
CA ASN A 60 -0.31 16.14 12.88
C ASN A 60 -0.17 15.35 11.57
N LYS A 61 -0.79 14.17 11.51
CA LYS A 61 -0.79 13.34 10.29
C LYS A 61 -1.69 13.99 9.24
N VAL A 62 -1.13 14.34 8.08
CA VAL A 62 -1.85 14.98 6.97
C VAL A 62 -1.94 14.11 5.71
N GLY A 63 -1.21 12.99 5.67
CA GLY A 63 -1.28 12.05 4.55
C GLY A 63 -0.29 10.90 4.70
N ALA A 64 -0.11 10.16 3.60
CA ALA A 64 0.93 9.15 3.47
C ALA A 64 1.47 9.17 2.05
N ILE A 65 2.74 8.80 1.89
CA ILE A 65 3.39 8.60 0.60
C ILE A 65 3.87 7.16 0.51
N ALA A 66 3.71 6.55 -0.65
CA ALA A 66 4.13 5.17 -0.90
C ALA A 66 5.05 5.11 -2.12
N ALA A 67 6.18 4.43 -1.99
CA ALA A 67 7.00 3.96 -3.09
C ALA A 67 6.71 2.47 -3.32
N ASN A 68 6.37 2.10 -4.54
CA ASN A 68 5.98 0.74 -4.90
C ASN A 68 6.90 0.22 -5.99
N ARG A 69 7.45 -0.97 -5.79
CA ARG A 69 8.25 -1.70 -6.78
C ARG A 69 7.49 -2.96 -7.20
N ASP A 70 7.33 -3.13 -8.50
CA ASP A 70 6.87 -4.39 -9.09
C ASP A 70 7.95 -5.45 -8.87
N MET A 71 7.55 -6.60 -8.32
CA MET A 71 8.42 -7.74 -8.01
C MET A 71 8.08 -8.99 -8.84
N ASP A 72 7.10 -8.93 -9.76
CA ASP A 72 6.84 -10.07 -10.64
C ASP A 72 8.04 -10.36 -11.54
N GLY A 73 8.38 -11.64 -11.68
CA GLY A 73 9.51 -12.08 -12.50
C GLY A 73 10.89 -11.85 -11.87
N LEU A 74 10.95 -11.45 -10.59
CA LEU A 74 12.17 -11.35 -9.79
C LEU A 74 12.32 -12.51 -8.79
N GLU A 75 11.67 -13.65 -9.04
CA GLU A 75 11.97 -14.88 -8.30
C GLU A 75 13.35 -15.40 -8.77
N GLU A 76 14.33 -15.38 -7.87
CA GLU A 76 15.57 -16.17 -7.97
C GLU A 76 15.33 -17.61 -7.51
#